data_AF-A0A1H5J524-F1
#
_entry.id   AF-A0A1H5J524-F1
#
_cell.length_a   1.000
_cell.length_b   1.000
_cell.length_c   1.000
_cell.angle_alpha   90.00
_cell.angle_beta   90.00
_cell.angle_gamma   90.00
#
_symmetry.space_group_name_H-M   'P 1'
#
loop_
_entity.id
_entity.type
_entity.pdbx_description
1 polymer ?
#
loop_
_entity_poly.entity_id
_entity_poly.type
_entity_poly.pdbx_seq_one_letter_code
_entity_poly.pdbx_strand_id
1 'polypeptide(L)'
;MVAARLACMAKIDSVEALIRAVQAGARIRYLHFWGHRPRPDGQVSASCLSQWWPAPFVVDGVEYPTAEHWMMAAKARLFGDAEAERAVLAAGHPAEAKKAGRLVRGFDETTWERERLGIVTQGSVHKFAAAPELRDFLLATGDRVLVEASPLDRVWGIGLAATDAAAEDPGRWRRLNLLGFALMAARNQLQSDAPGPTQRSAGLPTDGIWPTCTGTGLPTDGTWPTRTGTGLPTDETRPT
;
A
#
# COMPACT_ATOMS: atom_id res chain seq x y z
N MET A 1 18.08 34.62 7.05
CA MET A 1 16.92 34.39 6.17
C MET A 1 16.35 33.00 6.45
N VAL A 2 15.54 32.88 7.50
CA VAL A 2 14.84 31.64 7.91
C VAL A 2 13.34 31.92 7.83
N ALA A 3 12.88 32.31 6.64
CA ALA A 3 11.48 32.66 6.39
C ALA A 3 11.08 32.23 4.97
N ALA A 4 11.12 30.92 4.73
CA ALA A 4 10.52 30.30 3.53
C ALA A 4 10.33 28.78 3.63
N ARG A 5 10.62 28.14 4.77
CA ARG A 5 10.45 26.66 4.93
C ARG A 5 9.07 26.22 5.41
N LEU A 6 8.15 27.17 5.58
CA LEU A 6 6.77 26.94 6.00
C LEU A 6 5.77 27.62 5.06
N ALA A 7 6.11 27.71 3.77
CA ALA A 7 5.06 27.84 2.76
C ALA A 7 4.38 26.47 2.70
N CYS A 8 3.17 26.39 3.27
CA CYS A 8 2.20 25.32 3.11
C CYS A 8 2.44 24.53 1.81
N MET A 9 3.03 23.33 1.90
CA MET A 9 2.97 22.39 0.80
C MET A 9 1.49 22.03 0.69
N ALA A 10 0.79 22.71 -0.22
CA ALA A 10 -0.59 22.41 -0.53
C ALA A 10 -0.67 20.89 -0.79
N LYS A 11 -1.59 20.24 -0.09
CA LYS A 11 -1.79 18.80 -0.19
C LYS A 11 -2.02 18.44 -1.67
N ILE A 12 -1.18 17.55 -2.20
CA ILE A 12 -1.32 17.03 -3.57
C ILE A 12 -2.28 15.84 -3.51
N ASP A 13 -3.57 16.10 -3.70
CA ASP A 13 -4.63 15.09 -3.73
C ASP A 13 -5.51 15.13 -4.98
N SER A 14 -5.17 15.98 -5.95
CA SER A 14 -5.82 16.04 -7.27
C SER A 14 -4.83 16.43 -8.36
N VAL A 15 -5.20 16.20 -9.63
CA VAL A 15 -4.39 16.63 -10.78
C VAL A 15 -4.24 18.14 -10.81
N GLU A 16 -5.29 18.89 -10.49
CA GLU A 16 -5.25 20.35 -10.44
C GLU A 16 -4.30 20.85 -9.35
N ALA A 17 -4.33 20.24 -8.16
CA ALA A 17 -3.39 20.56 -7.08
C ALA A 17 -1.95 20.24 -7.49
N LEU A 18 -1.73 19.10 -8.14
CA LEU A 18 -0.44 18.69 -8.67
C LEU A 18 0.09 19.66 -9.74
N ILE A 19 -0.74 20.06 -10.71
CA ILE A 19 -0.39 21.03 -11.74
C ILE A 19 -0.01 22.37 -11.09
N ARG A 20 -0.80 22.87 -10.13
CA ARG A 20 -0.46 24.11 -9.40
C ARG A 20 0.88 24.01 -8.69
N ALA A 21 1.17 22.87 -8.05
CA ALA A 21 2.45 22.65 -7.38
C ALA A 21 3.63 22.67 -8.37
N VAL A 22 3.50 22.00 -9.51
CA VAL A 22 4.52 22.00 -10.57
C VAL A 22 4.72 23.41 -11.14
N GLN A 23 3.64 24.14 -11.42
CA GLN A 23 3.70 25.53 -11.90
C GLN A 23 4.34 26.49 -10.87
N ALA A 24 4.17 26.20 -9.58
CA ALA A 24 4.85 26.92 -8.50
C ALA A 24 6.33 26.52 -8.32
N GLY A 25 6.87 25.64 -9.17
CA GLY A 25 8.27 25.23 -9.15
C GLY A 25 8.60 24.04 -8.24
N ALA A 26 7.59 23.34 -7.71
CA ALA A 26 7.82 22.14 -6.91
C ALA A 26 8.47 21.03 -7.75
N ARG A 27 9.53 20.40 -7.22
CA ARG A 27 10.16 19.23 -7.84
C ARG A 27 9.42 17.98 -7.38
N ILE A 28 8.60 17.42 -8.27
CA ILE A 28 7.81 16.23 -7.97
C ILE A 28 8.57 14.98 -8.39
N ARG A 29 8.55 13.96 -7.52
CA ARG A 29 9.02 12.61 -7.84
C ARG A 29 7.81 11.71 -8.06
N TYR A 30 7.78 11.04 -9.19
CA TYR A 30 6.69 10.11 -9.52
C TYR A 30 7.13 8.66 -9.27
N LEU A 31 6.15 7.83 -8.91
CA LEU A 31 6.26 6.37 -9.00
C LEU A 31 5.11 5.89 -9.88
N HIS A 32 5.42 5.61 -11.15
CA HIS A 32 4.47 5.02 -12.07
C HIS A 32 4.30 3.53 -11.77
N PHE A 33 3.06 3.07 -11.86
CA PHE A 33 2.72 1.67 -11.72
C PHE A 33 1.56 1.33 -12.66
N TRP A 34 1.59 0.10 -13.15
CA TRP A 34 0.50 -0.49 -13.93
C TRP A 34 0.68 -2.01 -13.96
N GLY A 35 -0.44 -2.75 -13.96
CA GLY A 35 -0.44 -4.20 -13.83
C GLY A 35 -0.39 -4.67 -12.37
N HIS A 36 -0.62 -5.97 -12.18
CA HIS A 36 -0.90 -6.55 -10.85
C HIS A 36 -0.16 -7.86 -10.58
N ARG A 37 0.72 -8.30 -11.50
CA ARG A 37 1.39 -9.59 -11.37
C ARG A 37 2.49 -9.49 -10.31
N PRO A 38 2.53 -10.43 -9.34
CA PRO A 38 3.70 -10.63 -8.49
C PRO A 38 4.93 -10.95 -9.32
N ARG A 39 6.09 -10.57 -8.81
CA ARG A 39 7.36 -10.95 -9.42
C ARG A 39 7.62 -12.44 -9.16
N PRO A 40 8.24 -13.16 -10.11
CA PRO A 40 8.58 -14.57 -9.91
C PRO A 40 9.55 -14.82 -8.73
N ASP A 41 10.36 -13.82 -8.39
CA ASP A 41 11.32 -13.85 -7.28
C ASP A 41 10.68 -13.62 -5.90
N GLY A 42 9.35 -13.45 -5.84
CA GLY A 42 8.60 -13.19 -4.60
C GLY A 42 8.75 -11.78 -4.06
N GLN A 43 9.58 -10.92 -4.67
CA GLN A 43 9.77 -9.55 -4.18
C GLN A 43 8.55 -8.69 -4.48
N VAL A 44 8.15 -7.88 -3.49
CA VAL A 44 7.13 -6.85 -3.66
C VAL A 44 7.62 -5.80 -4.65
N SER A 45 6.74 -5.39 -5.56
CA SER A 45 7.03 -4.36 -6.56
C SER A 45 5.87 -3.39 -6.68
N ALA A 46 6.02 -2.37 -7.52
CA ALA A 46 4.98 -1.36 -7.73
C ALA A 46 3.64 -1.96 -8.21
N SER A 47 3.63 -3.17 -8.79
CA SER A 47 2.38 -3.88 -9.13
C SER A 47 1.50 -4.19 -7.91
N CYS A 48 2.06 -4.20 -6.68
CA CYS A 48 1.27 -4.36 -5.46
C CYS A 48 0.33 -3.18 -5.19
N LEU A 49 0.55 -2.02 -5.81
CA LEU A 49 -0.33 -0.86 -5.71
C LEU A 49 -1.65 -1.06 -6.46
N SER A 50 -1.72 -2.02 -7.39
CA SER A 50 -2.93 -2.34 -8.12
C SER A 50 -4.04 -2.89 -7.22
N GLN A 51 -5.29 -2.50 -7.50
CA GLN A 51 -6.47 -3.05 -6.82
C GLN A 51 -6.71 -4.54 -7.14
N TRP A 52 -6.06 -5.05 -8.18
CA TRP A 52 -6.15 -6.44 -8.63
C TRP A 52 -5.07 -7.35 -8.05
N TRP A 53 -4.12 -6.80 -7.28
CA TRP A 53 -3.12 -7.60 -6.60
C TRP A 53 -3.79 -8.55 -5.58
N PRO A 54 -3.44 -9.85 -5.56
CA PRO A 54 -3.99 -10.82 -4.60
C PRO A 54 -3.42 -10.57 -3.20
N ALA A 55 -4.16 -9.83 -2.39
CA ALA A 55 -3.85 -9.59 -0.98
C ALA A 55 -5.19 -9.60 -0.23
N PRO A 56 -5.65 -10.77 0.23
CA PRO A 56 -6.93 -10.87 0.92
C PRO A 56 -6.90 -10.12 2.24
N PHE A 57 -8.02 -9.52 2.61
CA PHE A 57 -8.21 -8.84 3.88
C PHE A 57 -9.65 -8.97 4.37
N VAL A 58 -9.85 -8.81 5.68
CA VAL A 58 -11.16 -8.96 6.32
C VAL A 58 -11.58 -7.62 6.92
N VAL A 59 -12.83 -7.23 6.69
CA VAL A 59 -13.46 -6.04 7.29
C VAL A 59 -14.83 -6.45 7.80
N ASP A 60 -15.10 -6.19 9.08
CA ASP A 60 -16.38 -6.54 9.74
C ASP A 60 -16.79 -8.00 9.54
N GLY A 61 -15.81 -8.91 9.55
CA GLY A 61 -16.02 -10.35 9.35
C GLY A 61 -16.25 -10.78 7.90
N VAL A 62 -16.20 -9.86 6.93
CA VAL A 62 -16.30 -10.15 5.49
C VAL A 62 -14.91 -10.19 4.87
N GLU A 63 -14.58 -11.29 4.20
CA GLU A 63 -13.33 -11.44 3.46
C GLU A 63 -13.44 -10.85 2.05
N TYR A 64 -12.41 -10.12 1.64
CA TYR A 64 -12.25 -9.57 0.29
C TYR A 64 -10.97 -10.11 -0.32
N PRO A 65 -11.03 -10.92 -1.40
CA PRO A 65 -9.83 -11.47 -2.04
C PRO A 65 -8.89 -10.41 -2.60
N THR A 66 -9.44 -9.27 -3.03
CA THR A 66 -8.68 -8.11 -3.52
C THR A 66 -9.41 -6.80 -3.18
N ALA A 67 -8.71 -5.67 -3.29
CA ALA A 67 -9.32 -4.36 -3.11
C ALA A 67 -10.35 -4.00 -4.21
N GLU A 68 -10.30 -4.65 -5.38
CA GLU A 68 -11.38 -4.58 -6.38
C GLU A 68 -12.69 -5.16 -5.86
N HIS A 69 -12.65 -6.29 -5.13
CA HIS A 69 -13.85 -6.88 -4.52
C HIS A 69 -14.46 -5.92 -3.50
N TRP A 70 -13.62 -5.32 -2.64
CA TRP A 70 -14.05 -4.27 -1.72
C TRP A 70 -14.72 -3.11 -2.45
N MET A 71 -14.07 -2.56 -3.48
CA MET A 71 -14.58 -1.41 -4.22
C MET A 71 -15.95 -1.70 -4.83
N MET A 72 -16.13 -2.88 -5.44
CA MET A 72 -17.40 -3.24 -6.09
C MET A 72 -18.49 -3.60 -5.07
N ALA A 73 -18.15 -4.23 -3.94
CA ALA A 73 -19.10 -4.51 -2.87
C ALA A 73 -19.57 -3.22 -2.18
N ALA A 74 -18.66 -2.31 -1.88
CA ALA A 74 -18.97 -0.99 -1.33
C ALA A 74 -19.82 -0.16 -2.31
N LYS A 75 -19.55 -0.24 -3.62
CA LYS A 75 -20.40 0.35 -4.65
C LYS A 75 -21.82 -0.23 -4.61
N ALA A 76 -21.96 -1.55 -4.50
CA ALA A 76 -23.28 -2.19 -4.40
C ALA A 76 -24.03 -1.74 -3.13
N ARG A 77 -23.34 -1.66 -1.97
CA ARG A 77 -23.91 -1.12 -0.72
C ARG A 77 -24.38 0.32 -0.87
N LEU A 78 -23.56 1.17 -1.52
CA LEU A 78 -23.87 2.58 -1.74
C LEU A 78 -25.20 2.79 -2.49
N PHE A 79 -25.54 1.88 -3.41
CA PHE A 79 -26.78 1.94 -4.19
C PHE A 79 -27.85 0.95 -3.71
N GLY A 80 -27.67 0.32 -2.55
CA GLY A 80 -28.65 -0.58 -1.95
C GLY A 80 -28.87 -1.90 -2.71
N ASP A 81 -27.92 -2.32 -3.55
CA ASP A 81 -28.05 -3.55 -4.35
C ASP A 81 -27.39 -4.76 -3.66
N ALA A 82 -28.09 -5.32 -2.68
CA ALA A 82 -27.61 -6.48 -1.92
C ALA A 82 -27.36 -7.73 -2.78
N GLU A 83 -28.01 -7.85 -3.94
CA GLU A 83 -27.79 -8.97 -4.87
C GLU A 83 -26.46 -8.81 -5.61
N ALA A 84 -26.18 -7.62 -6.13
CA ALA A 84 -24.89 -7.31 -6.73
C ALA A 84 -23.75 -7.45 -5.71
N GLU A 85 -23.98 -7.04 -4.45
CA GLU A 85 -23.00 -7.24 -3.38
C GLU A 85 -22.66 -8.73 -3.18
N ARG A 86 -23.68 -9.59 -3.04
CA ARG A 86 -23.46 -11.05 -2.92
C ARG A 86 -22.72 -11.61 -4.13
N ALA A 87 -23.07 -11.18 -5.34
CA ALA A 87 -22.40 -11.62 -6.56
C ALA A 87 -20.93 -11.18 -6.61
N VAL A 88 -20.61 -9.97 -6.13
CA VAL A 88 -19.23 -9.49 -6.00
C VAL A 88 -18.47 -10.32 -4.98
N LEU A 89 -19.04 -10.59 -3.80
CA LEU A 89 -18.37 -11.34 -2.73
C LEU A 89 -18.16 -12.81 -3.08
N ALA A 90 -19.02 -13.39 -3.92
CA ALA A 90 -18.89 -14.77 -4.41
C ALA A 90 -17.92 -14.91 -5.59
N ALA A 91 -17.42 -13.80 -6.16
CA ALA A 91 -16.53 -13.83 -7.31
C ALA A 91 -15.16 -14.43 -6.95
N GLY A 92 -14.63 -15.32 -7.81
CA GLY A 92 -13.33 -15.94 -7.59
C GLY A 92 -12.16 -15.10 -8.11
N HIS A 93 -12.45 -14.08 -8.93
CA HIS A 93 -11.44 -13.26 -9.59
C HIS A 93 -11.87 -11.78 -9.66
N PRO A 94 -10.93 -10.81 -9.54
CA PRO A 94 -11.26 -9.37 -9.61
C PRO A 94 -11.98 -8.95 -10.89
N ALA A 95 -11.73 -9.64 -12.02
CA ALA A 95 -12.46 -9.39 -13.27
C ALA A 95 -13.97 -9.70 -13.15
N GLU A 96 -14.33 -10.76 -12.42
CA GLU A 96 -15.72 -11.16 -12.18
C GLU A 96 -16.39 -10.18 -11.21
N ALA A 97 -15.70 -9.81 -10.12
CA ALA A 97 -16.16 -8.77 -9.20
C ALA A 97 -16.43 -7.44 -9.93
N LYS A 98 -15.50 -7.02 -10.80
CA LYS A 98 -15.66 -5.82 -11.64
C LYS A 98 -16.86 -5.94 -12.59
N LYS A 99 -17.09 -7.12 -13.16
CA LYS A 99 -18.26 -7.37 -14.02
C LYS A 99 -19.56 -7.25 -13.23
N ALA A 100 -19.63 -7.84 -12.04
CA ALA A 100 -20.79 -7.72 -11.15
C ALA A 100 -21.03 -6.26 -10.71
N GLY A 101 -19.98 -5.53 -10.34
CA GLY A 101 -20.06 -4.12 -9.95
C GLY A 101 -20.47 -3.15 -11.07
N ARG A 102 -20.35 -3.56 -12.34
CA ARG A 102 -20.92 -2.83 -13.49
C ARG A 102 -22.43 -2.98 -13.62
N LEU A 103 -23.00 -4.03 -13.03
CA LEU A 103 -24.43 -4.37 -13.11
C LEU A 103 -25.21 -3.90 -11.88
N VAL A 104 -24.58 -3.15 -10.96
CA VAL A 104 -25.23 -2.57 -9.78
C VAL A 104 -26.42 -1.72 -10.21
N ARG A 105 -27.60 -2.05 -9.70
CA ARG A 105 -28.84 -1.31 -9.92
C ARG A 105 -28.86 -0.02 -9.10
N GLY A 106 -29.67 0.93 -9.56
CA GLY A 106 -29.79 2.24 -8.88
C GLY A 106 -28.51 3.09 -8.97
N PHE A 107 -27.57 2.73 -9.86
CA PHE A 107 -26.33 3.46 -10.03
C PHE A 107 -26.59 4.90 -10.47
N ASP A 108 -26.08 5.84 -9.68
CA ASP A 108 -26.01 7.26 -10.00
C ASP A 108 -24.55 7.69 -10.09
N GLU A 109 -24.14 8.18 -11.26
CA GLU A 109 -22.75 8.56 -11.52
C GLU A 109 -22.32 9.68 -10.56
N THR A 110 -23.17 10.70 -10.34
CA THR A 110 -22.82 11.85 -9.49
C THR A 110 -22.49 11.42 -8.07
N THR A 111 -23.30 10.54 -7.50
CA THR A 111 -23.07 9.93 -6.19
C THR A 111 -21.81 9.08 -6.21
N TRP A 112 -21.61 8.27 -7.25
CA TRP A 112 -20.39 7.49 -7.36
C TRP A 112 -19.13 8.35 -7.43
N GLU A 113 -19.11 9.43 -8.22
CA GLU A 113 -17.95 10.31 -8.34
C GLU A 113 -17.57 10.96 -7.01
N ARG A 114 -18.58 11.31 -6.21
CA ARG A 114 -18.39 11.90 -4.87
C ARG A 114 -17.80 10.89 -3.89
N GLU A 115 -18.28 9.65 -3.88
CA GLU A 115 -17.92 8.66 -2.85
C GLU A 115 -16.73 7.76 -3.22
N ARG A 116 -16.46 7.54 -4.52
CA ARG A 116 -15.52 6.51 -5.00
C ARG A 116 -14.11 6.66 -4.46
N LEU A 117 -13.63 7.90 -4.30
CA LEU A 117 -12.28 8.15 -3.80
C LEU A 117 -12.15 7.68 -2.33
N GLY A 118 -13.14 7.99 -1.50
CA GLY A 118 -13.18 7.55 -0.10
C GLY A 118 -13.24 6.03 0.01
N ILE A 119 -14.11 5.39 -0.78
CA ILE A 119 -14.26 3.93 -0.81
C ILE A 119 -12.94 3.22 -1.17
N VAL A 120 -12.26 3.67 -2.24
CA VAL A 120 -10.99 3.06 -2.66
C VAL A 120 -9.86 3.37 -1.68
N THR A 121 -9.88 4.54 -1.05
CA THR A 121 -8.93 4.88 0.02
C THR A 121 -9.08 3.90 1.19
N GLN A 122 -10.30 3.66 1.68
CA GLN A 122 -10.56 2.73 2.79
C GLN A 122 -10.18 1.29 2.43
N GLY A 123 -10.54 0.82 1.23
CA GLY A 123 -10.13 -0.50 0.76
C GLY A 123 -8.61 -0.66 0.68
N SER A 124 -7.91 0.41 0.27
CA SER A 124 -6.45 0.44 0.27
C SER A 124 -5.89 0.42 1.69
N VAL A 125 -6.44 1.20 2.63
CA VAL A 125 -6.04 1.15 4.05
C VAL A 125 -6.16 -0.27 4.60
N HIS A 126 -7.31 -0.93 4.42
CA HIS A 126 -7.50 -2.30 4.90
C HIS A 126 -6.53 -3.30 4.26
N LYS A 127 -6.39 -3.25 2.93
CA LYS A 127 -5.44 -4.11 2.20
C LYS A 127 -4.02 -3.97 2.73
N PHE A 128 -3.53 -2.73 2.85
CA PHE A 128 -2.16 -2.46 3.27
C PHE A 128 -1.97 -2.63 4.78
N ALA A 129 -3.00 -2.46 5.61
CA ALA A 129 -2.93 -2.80 7.04
C ALA A 129 -2.81 -4.30 7.29
N ALA A 130 -3.50 -5.12 6.48
CA ALA A 130 -3.52 -6.58 6.62
C ALA A 130 -2.24 -7.28 6.12
N ALA A 131 -1.43 -6.62 5.27
CA ALA A 131 -0.25 -7.21 4.64
C ALA A 131 1.02 -6.40 4.93
N PRO A 132 1.81 -6.75 5.96
CA PRO A 132 2.96 -5.96 6.42
C PRO A 132 3.97 -5.58 5.33
N GLU A 133 4.37 -6.52 4.47
CA GLU A 133 5.33 -6.24 3.38
C GLU A 133 4.79 -5.24 2.37
N LEU A 134 3.48 -5.29 2.09
CA LEU A 134 2.85 -4.32 1.20
C LEU A 134 2.73 -2.95 1.88
N ARG A 135 2.41 -2.95 3.18
CA ARG A 135 2.38 -1.74 4.01
C ARG A 135 3.72 -1.03 3.91
N ASP A 136 4.79 -1.75 4.16
CA ASP A 136 6.15 -1.23 4.14
C ASP A 136 6.51 -0.68 2.77
N PHE A 137 6.13 -1.38 1.70
CA PHE A 137 6.28 -0.88 0.33
C PHE A 137 5.54 0.45 0.12
N LEU A 138 4.26 0.54 0.51
CA LEU A 138 3.46 1.75 0.38
C LEU A 138 4.06 2.90 1.19
N LEU A 139 4.47 2.66 2.44
CA LEU A 139 5.12 3.66 3.31
C LEU A 139 6.45 4.13 2.73
N ALA A 140 7.26 3.21 2.19
CA ALA A 140 8.54 3.49 1.55
C ALA A 140 8.42 4.29 0.24
N THR A 141 7.20 4.47 -0.29
CA THR A 141 6.96 5.42 -1.38
C THR A 141 7.19 6.88 -0.96
N GLY A 142 7.18 7.17 0.34
CA GLY A 142 7.58 8.46 0.91
C GLY A 142 6.71 9.61 0.42
N ASP A 143 7.33 10.63 -0.16
CA ASP A 143 6.70 11.82 -0.72
C ASP A 143 6.38 11.69 -2.22
N ARG A 144 6.64 10.53 -2.85
CA ARG A 144 6.39 10.32 -4.28
C ARG A 144 4.89 10.42 -4.57
N VAL A 145 4.55 11.03 -5.69
CA VAL A 145 3.22 10.96 -6.29
C VAL A 145 3.08 9.61 -6.97
N LEU A 146 2.08 8.84 -6.57
CA LEU A 146 1.79 7.53 -7.14
C LEU A 146 0.97 7.74 -8.41
N VAL A 147 1.37 7.11 -9.51
CA VAL A 147 0.75 7.34 -10.83
C VAL A 147 0.32 6.02 -11.45
N GLU A 148 -1.00 5.78 -11.53
CA GLU A 148 -1.56 4.63 -12.25
C GLU A 148 -1.43 4.90 -13.76
N ALA A 149 -0.30 4.44 -14.32
CA ALA A 149 0.11 4.67 -15.70
C ALA A 149 -0.52 3.65 -16.66
N SER A 150 -1.85 3.52 -16.55
CA SER A 150 -2.66 2.66 -17.40
C SER A 150 -3.16 3.44 -18.63
N PRO A 151 -2.84 3.01 -19.86
CA PRO A 151 -3.41 3.60 -21.08
C PRO A 151 -4.88 3.21 -21.29
N LEU A 152 -5.36 2.17 -20.60
CA LEU A 152 -6.70 1.60 -20.78
C LEU A 152 -7.70 2.07 -19.71
N ASP A 153 -7.21 2.51 -18.55
CA ASP A 153 -8.08 2.94 -17.45
C ASP A 153 -8.48 4.41 -17.59
N ARG A 154 -9.78 4.63 -17.79
CA ARG A 154 -10.36 5.97 -17.99
C ARG A 154 -10.85 6.64 -16.71
N VAL A 155 -10.85 5.94 -15.57
CA VAL A 155 -11.37 6.47 -14.32
C VAL A 155 -10.24 6.66 -13.32
N TRP A 156 -9.41 5.63 -13.16
CA TRP A 156 -8.42 5.54 -12.08
C TRP A 156 -7.01 5.92 -12.50
N GLY A 157 -6.66 5.75 -13.78
CA GLY A 157 -5.34 6.02 -14.32
C GLY A 157 -5.15 7.41 -14.89
N ILE A 158 -4.00 7.64 -15.54
CA ILE A 158 -3.69 8.87 -16.29
C ILE A 158 -4.00 8.78 -17.80
N GLY A 159 -4.34 7.59 -18.30
CA GLY A 159 -4.63 7.35 -19.71
C GLY A 159 -3.38 7.35 -20.62
N LEU A 160 -2.21 7.11 -20.03
CA LEU A 160 -0.90 7.04 -20.68
C LEU A 160 -0.11 5.88 -20.08
N ALA A 161 0.76 5.25 -20.87
CA ALA A 161 1.70 4.25 -20.37
C ALA A 161 2.87 4.93 -19.63
N ALA A 162 3.51 4.23 -18.69
CA ALA A 162 4.66 4.77 -17.95
C ALA A 162 5.86 5.17 -18.84
N THR A 163 5.98 4.55 -20.03
CA THR A 163 7.04 4.85 -21.00
C THR A 163 6.72 6.05 -21.91
N ASP A 164 5.51 6.60 -21.83
CA ASP A 164 5.15 7.80 -22.59
C ASP A 164 5.78 9.03 -21.91
N ALA A 165 6.50 9.86 -22.67
CA ALA A 165 7.11 11.07 -22.14
C ALA A 165 6.09 12.05 -21.52
N ALA A 166 4.83 12.00 -21.94
CA ALA A 166 3.75 12.79 -21.35
C ALA A 166 3.34 12.31 -19.95
N ALA A 167 3.73 11.10 -19.52
CA ALA A 167 3.40 10.58 -18.20
C ALA A 167 4.10 11.33 -17.05
N GLU A 168 5.18 12.05 -17.34
CA GLU A 168 5.92 12.91 -16.39
C GLU A 168 5.31 14.33 -16.25
N ASP A 169 4.37 14.68 -17.13
CA ASP A 169 3.74 16.00 -17.17
C ASP A 169 2.25 15.90 -16.81
N PRO A 170 1.84 16.27 -15.59
CA PRO A 170 0.44 16.19 -15.16
C PRO A 170 -0.49 17.08 -15.98
N GLY A 171 0.02 18.13 -16.64
CA GLY A 171 -0.77 18.97 -17.56
C GLY A 171 -1.13 18.25 -18.86
N ARG A 172 -0.48 17.13 -19.18
CA ARG A 172 -0.71 16.32 -20.39
C ARG A 172 -1.44 15.01 -20.09
N TRP A 173 -1.71 14.72 -18.82
CA TRP A 173 -2.51 13.56 -18.45
C TRP A 173 -3.92 13.68 -19.00
N ARG A 174 -4.47 12.56 -19.46
CA ARG A 174 -5.78 12.54 -20.10
C ARG A 174 -6.90 12.28 -19.10
N ARG A 175 -6.56 11.89 -17.87
CA ARG A 175 -7.44 11.35 -16.82
C ARG A 175 -6.93 11.78 -15.44
N LEU A 176 -7.68 11.42 -14.40
CA LEU A 176 -7.60 12.05 -13.07
C LEU A 176 -6.65 11.36 -12.08
N ASN A 177 -6.01 10.23 -12.42
CA ASN A 177 -5.12 9.49 -11.53
C ASN A 177 -5.73 9.19 -10.13
N LEU A 178 -7.04 8.94 -10.05
CA LEU A 178 -7.73 8.81 -8.77
C LEU A 178 -7.15 7.71 -7.88
N LEU A 179 -6.64 6.62 -8.47
CA LEU A 179 -6.06 5.53 -7.69
C LEU A 179 -4.75 5.96 -7.03
N GLY A 180 -3.91 6.70 -7.75
CA GLY A 180 -2.68 7.26 -7.21
C GLY A 180 -2.94 8.12 -5.97
N PHE A 181 -3.92 9.02 -6.06
CA PHE A 181 -4.30 9.89 -4.94
C PHE A 181 -4.96 9.12 -3.78
N ALA A 182 -5.80 8.11 -4.07
CA ALA A 182 -6.38 7.25 -3.04
C ALA A 182 -5.31 6.49 -2.25
N LEU A 183 -4.29 5.95 -2.94
CA LEU A 183 -3.17 5.26 -2.30
C LEU A 183 -2.31 6.21 -1.46
N MET A 184 -2.08 7.44 -1.92
CA MET A 184 -1.38 8.47 -1.14
C MET A 184 -2.17 8.86 0.11
N ALA A 185 -3.50 8.95 0.02
CA ALA A 185 -4.35 9.18 1.19
C ALA A 185 -4.28 8.01 2.18
N ALA A 186 -4.34 6.76 1.68
CA ALA A 186 -4.19 5.56 2.50
C ALA A 186 -2.82 5.50 3.20
N ARG A 187 -1.74 5.83 2.48
CA ARG A 187 -0.38 5.95 3.03
C ARG A 187 -0.35 6.91 4.22
N ASN A 188 -0.95 8.10 4.08
CA ASN A 188 -0.94 9.11 5.14
C ASN A 188 -1.74 8.66 6.39
N GLN A 189 -2.86 7.94 6.20
CA GLN A 189 -3.62 7.35 7.31
C GLN A 189 -2.79 6.28 8.04
N LEU A 190 -2.22 5.33 7.30
CA LEU A 190 -1.38 4.26 7.87
C LEU A 190 -0.10 4.74 8.55
N GLN A 191 0.41 5.92 8.17
CA GLN A 191 1.52 6.60 8.86
C GLN A 191 1.07 7.21 10.19
N SER A 192 -0.13 7.78 10.24
CA SER A 192 -0.68 8.40 11.44
C SER A 192 -1.08 7.36 12.49
N ASP A 193 -1.51 6.18 12.04
CA ASP A 193 -1.89 5.04 12.90
C ASP A 193 -0.69 4.21 13.36
N ALA A 194 0.52 4.48 12.86
CA ALA A 194 1.71 3.81 13.35
C ALA A 194 1.96 4.24 14.82
N PRO A 195 2.16 3.29 15.76
CA PRO A 195 2.60 3.66 17.09
C PRO A 195 3.90 4.47 16.94
N GLY A 196 3.93 5.68 17.53
CA GLY A 196 5.12 6.52 17.54
C GLY A 196 6.32 5.72 18.06
N PRO A 197 7.57 6.15 17.76
CA PRO A 197 8.74 5.42 18.23
C PRO A 197 8.62 5.22 19.73
N THR A 198 8.52 3.97 20.17
CA THR A 198 8.46 3.58 21.58
C THR A 198 9.65 4.26 22.25
N GLN A 199 9.40 5.33 23.01
CA GLN A 199 10.37 5.81 23.96
C GLN A 199 10.58 4.64 24.91
N ARG A 200 11.71 3.93 24.75
CA ARG A 200 12.21 3.05 25.79
C ARG A 200 12.48 3.97 26.97
N SER A 201 11.52 4.06 27.88
CA SER A 201 11.77 4.51 29.23
C SER A 201 12.84 3.57 29.77
N ALA A 202 14.06 4.09 29.93
CA ALA A 202 15.01 3.49 30.82
C ALA A 202 14.44 3.64 32.24
N GLY A 203 13.52 2.74 32.59
CA GLY A 203 13.19 2.46 33.97
C GLY A 203 14.43 1.85 34.60
N LEU A 204 15.19 2.68 35.33
CA LEU A 204 16.20 2.19 36.26
C LEU A 204 15.49 1.28 37.27
N PRO A 205 15.93 0.03 37.46
CA PRO A 205 15.43 -0.79 38.55
C PRO A 205 15.95 -0.20 39.86
N THR A 206 15.05 0.33 40.67
CA THR A 206 15.22 0.40 42.12
C THR A 206 15.13 -1.02 42.65
N ASP A 207 16.28 -1.64 42.89
CA ASP A 207 16.64 -2.23 44.18
C ASP A 207 17.92 -3.06 44.06
N GLY A 208 18.65 -3.08 45.16
CA GLY A 208 20.05 -3.47 45.26
C GLY A 208 20.37 -4.90 44.80
N ILE A 209 21.58 -5.06 44.26
CA ILE A 209 22.69 -5.86 44.81
C ILE A 209 23.79 -5.87 43.74
N TRP A 210 24.92 -5.22 44.03
CA TRP A 210 26.13 -5.31 43.21
C TRP A 210 26.94 -6.54 43.68
N PRO A 211 27.25 -7.53 42.83
CA PRO A 211 28.26 -8.51 43.19
C PRO A 211 29.65 -7.88 43.02
N THR A 212 30.42 -7.85 44.10
CA THR A 212 31.84 -7.49 44.11
C THR A 212 32.64 -8.55 43.35
N CYS A 213 33.23 -8.17 42.21
CA CYS A 213 34.20 -9.01 41.51
C CYS A 213 35.55 -8.95 42.23
N THR A 214 35.82 -9.95 43.07
CA THR A 214 37.18 -10.35 43.46
C THR A 214 37.58 -11.60 42.66
N GLY A 215 38.75 -11.58 42.03
CA GLY A 215 39.44 -12.81 41.65
C GLY A 215 39.86 -12.94 40.18
N THR A 216 41.04 -12.41 39.87
CA THR A 216 42.15 -13.08 39.14
C THR A 216 41.84 -14.17 38.10
N GLY A 217 42.27 -13.92 36.86
CA GLY A 217 42.66 -14.98 35.92
C GLY A 217 42.40 -14.68 34.45
N LEU A 218 43.32 -13.99 33.78
CA LEU A 218 43.41 -13.97 32.32
C LEU A 218 44.22 -15.19 31.86
N PRO A 219 43.73 -16.03 30.94
CA PRO A 219 44.58 -16.90 30.15
C PRO A 219 44.98 -16.15 28.87
N THR A 220 46.28 -15.87 28.78
CA THR A 220 46.99 -15.55 27.55
C THR A 220 47.23 -16.84 26.78
N ASP A 221 46.30 -17.25 25.92
CA ASP A 221 46.69 -17.97 24.70
C ASP A 221 45.59 -17.95 23.64
N GLY A 222 45.95 -17.53 22.43
CA GLY A 222 45.05 -17.24 21.32
C GLY A 222 44.52 -18.50 20.64
N THR A 223 43.62 -19.23 21.28
CA THR A 223 42.92 -20.38 20.67
C THR A 223 41.41 -20.28 20.81
N TRP A 224 40.73 -20.15 19.66
CA TRP A 224 39.26 -20.23 19.55
C TRP A 224 38.85 -21.70 19.38
N PRO A 225 37.82 -22.21 20.08
CA PRO A 225 37.32 -23.55 19.81
C PRO A 225 36.46 -23.56 18.53
N THR A 226 36.91 -24.30 17.52
CA THR A 226 36.10 -24.72 16.37
C THR A 226 35.09 -25.77 16.79
N ARG A 227 33.80 -25.56 16.50
CA ARG A 227 32.79 -26.62 16.63
C ARG A 227 32.47 -27.20 15.25
N THR A 228 32.95 -28.40 15.03
CA THR A 228 32.56 -29.30 13.95
C THR A 228 31.24 -30.02 14.30
N GLY A 229 30.39 -30.21 13.30
CA GLY A 229 29.80 -31.52 13.01
C GLY A 229 28.32 -31.77 13.37
N THR A 230 27.62 -32.28 12.33
CA THR A 230 26.40 -33.10 12.30
C THR A 230 25.07 -32.35 12.42
N GLY A 231 24.09 -32.49 11.53
CA GLY A 231 23.89 -33.33 10.35
C GLY A 231 22.42 -33.18 9.93
N LEU A 232 22.16 -32.97 8.63
CA LEU A 232 20.82 -33.09 8.04
C LEU A 232 20.51 -34.58 7.83
N PRO A 233 19.22 -34.94 7.80
CA PRO A 233 18.74 -35.71 6.66
C PRO A 233 17.51 -35.08 6.02
N THR A 234 17.62 -34.92 4.70
CA THR A 234 16.53 -34.84 3.74
C THR A 234 15.79 -36.18 3.67
N ASP A 235 14.47 -36.18 3.62
CA ASP A 235 13.72 -37.31 3.10
C ASP A 235 12.67 -36.85 2.09
N GLU A 236 12.80 -37.41 0.89
CA GLU A 236 11.86 -37.32 -0.21
C GLU A 236 10.67 -38.23 0.09
N THR A 237 9.45 -37.84 -0.25
CA THR A 237 8.44 -38.81 -0.69
C THR A 237 7.34 -38.10 -1.47
N ARG A 238 7.35 -38.34 -2.78
CA ARG A 238 6.17 -38.30 -3.66
C ARG A 238 5.73 -39.75 -3.85
N PRO A 239 4.42 -40.07 -3.87
CA PRO A 239 3.74 -40.36 -5.16
C PRO A 239 2.25 -39.96 -5.10
N THR A 240 1.39 -39.97 -6.13
CA THR A 240 1.32 -40.39 -7.55
C THR A 240 0.36 -39.40 -8.23
#